data_AF-A0A2T9K6D1-F1
#
_entry.id   AF-A0A2T9K6D1-F1
#
_cell.length_a   1.000
_cell.length_b   1.000
_cell.length_c   1.000
_cell.angle_alpha   90.00
_cell.angle_beta   90.00
_cell.angle_gamma   90.00
#
_symmetry.space_group_name_H-M   'P 1'
#
loop_
_entity.id
_entity.type
_entity.pdbx_description
1 polymer ?
#
loop_
_entity_poly.entity_id
_entity_poly.type
_entity_poly.pdbx_seq_one_letter_code
_entity_poly.pdbx_strand_id
1 'polypeptide(L)'
;MKLPDGDNAEIDQRKLTDYALSPTHPVGKHKARLFALKLGLTREDAPVLIEALRVAAASEDAFPADVDAWGVRYRIDFLFRFSERSAMITSGWIVPADGSRTRLTSVFVMREAR
;
A
#
# COMPACT_ATOMS: atom_id res chain seq x y z
N MET A 1 -7.48 -2.81 -14.97
CA MET A 1 -8.80 -2.17 -14.67
C MET A 1 -8.61 -1.16 -13.56
N LYS A 2 -9.54 -0.25 -13.28
CA LYS A 2 -9.42 0.63 -12.10
C LYS A 2 -9.91 -0.07 -10.83
N LEU A 3 -9.40 0.39 -9.68
CA LEU A 3 -9.86 -0.08 -8.37
C LEU A 3 -11.30 0.41 -8.13
N PRO A 4 -12.25 -0.49 -7.83
CA PRO A 4 -13.60 -0.06 -7.45
C PRO A 4 -13.55 0.82 -6.20
N ASP A 5 -14.25 1.96 -6.24
CA ASP A 5 -14.25 2.98 -5.17
C ASP A 5 -12.85 3.49 -4.79
N GLY A 6 -11.92 3.50 -5.75
CA GLY A 6 -10.54 3.94 -5.54
C GLY A 6 -10.40 5.40 -5.07
N ASP A 7 -11.25 6.30 -5.59
CA ASP A 7 -11.26 7.72 -5.23
C ASP A 7 -11.66 7.97 -3.77
N ASN A 8 -12.47 7.08 -3.18
CA ASN A 8 -12.93 7.20 -1.79
C ASN A 8 -12.29 6.14 -0.87
N ALA A 9 -11.25 5.46 -1.35
CA ALA A 9 -10.65 4.35 -0.64
C ALA A 9 -10.12 4.79 0.74
N GLU A 10 -10.36 3.95 1.74
CA GLU A 10 -9.94 4.16 3.10
C GLU A 10 -8.49 3.71 3.31
N ILE A 11 -7.67 4.64 3.83
CA ILE A 11 -6.29 4.40 4.23
C ILE A 11 -6.16 4.79 5.70
N ASP A 12 -6.19 3.80 6.59
CA ASP A 12 -5.90 4.02 8.01
C ASP A 12 -4.41 4.34 8.18
N GLN A 13 -4.10 5.57 8.61
CA GLN A 13 -2.74 6.02 8.87
C GLN A 13 -1.99 5.09 9.84
N ARG A 14 -2.67 4.50 10.82
CA ARG A 14 -2.07 3.57 11.79
C ARG A 14 -1.51 2.33 11.11
N LYS A 15 -2.10 1.92 9.98
CA LYS A 15 -1.59 0.79 9.18
C LYS A 15 -0.23 1.06 8.57
N LEU A 16 0.09 2.33 8.32
CA LEU A 16 1.40 2.76 7.86
C LEU A 16 2.33 2.93 9.06
N THR A 17 1.92 3.73 10.04
CA THR A 17 2.80 4.15 11.14
C THR A 17 3.10 3.04 12.14
N ASP A 18 2.16 2.15 12.40
CA ASP A 18 2.24 1.16 13.47
C ASP A 18 2.55 -0.24 12.93
N TYR A 19 2.42 -0.43 11.62
CA TYR A 19 2.69 -1.70 10.93
C TYR A 19 3.71 -1.58 9.79
N ALA A 20 3.39 -0.94 8.66
CA ALA A 20 4.21 -1.04 7.45
C ALA A 20 5.56 -0.31 7.53
N LEU A 21 5.61 0.82 8.23
CA LEU A 21 6.79 1.66 8.46
C LEU A 21 7.30 1.57 9.90
N SER A 22 6.73 0.65 10.70
CA SER A 22 7.15 0.44 12.09
C SER A 22 8.35 -0.52 12.15
N PRO A 23 9.53 -0.06 12.61
CA PRO A 23 10.70 -0.93 12.76
C PRO A 23 10.58 -1.88 13.95
N THR A 24 9.65 -1.62 14.87
CA THR A 24 9.44 -2.41 16.09
C THR A 24 8.30 -3.42 15.97
N HIS A 25 7.45 -3.33 14.93
CA HIS A 25 6.33 -4.25 14.76
C HIS A 25 6.84 -5.68 14.50
N PRO A 26 6.38 -6.71 15.25
CA PRO A 26 6.91 -8.07 15.20
C PRO A 26 6.88 -8.67 13.79
N VAL A 27 5.83 -8.36 13.02
CA VAL A 27 5.63 -8.81 11.64
C VAL A 27 6.03 -7.73 10.61
N GLY A 28 5.92 -6.45 10.98
CA GLY A 28 5.97 -5.31 10.07
C GLY A 28 7.39 -4.78 9.85
N LYS A 29 8.30 -5.06 10.81
CA LYS A 29 9.70 -4.63 10.80
C LYS A 29 10.45 -4.93 9.50
N HIS A 30 10.13 -6.04 8.83
CA HIS A 30 10.78 -6.42 7.57
C HIS A 30 10.38 -5.50 6.41
N LYS A 31 9.13 -5.00 6.40
CA LYS A 31 8.66 -3.99 5.43
C LYS A 31 9.29 -2.65 5.73
N ALA A 32 9.27 -2.22 6.99
CA ALA A 32 9.88 -0.96 7.42
C ALA A 32 11.37 -0.89 7.06
N ARG A 33 12.11 -1.99 7.27
CA ARG A 33 13.51 -2.09 6.85
C ARG A 33 13.71 -1.92 5.35
N LEU A 34 12.83 -2.49 4.53
CA LEU A 34 12.92 -2.35 3.07
C LEU A 34 12.58 -0.94 2.61
N PHE A 35 11.57 -0.29 3.20
CA PHE A 35 11.27 1.12 2.96
C PHE A 35 12.46 2.02 3.29
N ALA A 36 13.05 1.86 4.49
CA ALA A 36 14.22 2.62 4.89
C ALA A 36 15.42 2.33 3.96
N LEU A 37 15.66 1.07 3.59
CA LEU A 37 16.79 0.70 2.74
C LEU A 37 16.67 1.24 1.32
N LYS A 38 15.52 1.03 0.66
CA LYS A 38 15.32 1.33 -0.76
C LYS A 38 14.95 2.78 -1.01
N LEU A 39 14.21 3.39 -0.09
CA LEU A 39 13.68 4.74 -0.27
C LEU A 39 14.22 5.74 0.77
N GLY A 40 14.79 5.29 1.89
CA GLY A 40 15.08 6.18 3.02
C GLY A 40 13.82 6.60 3.79
N LEU A 41 12.68 5.95 3.50
CA LEU A 41 11.38 6.29 4.05
C LEU A 41 11.19 5.70 5.45
N THR A 42 10.77 6.51 6.41
CA THR A 42 10.55 6.14 7.81
C THR A 42 9.09 6.38 8.24
N ARG A 43 8.78 6.11 9.52
CA ARG A 43 7.45 6.38 10.09
C ARG A 43 7.04 7.84 9.99
N GLU A 44 7.99 8.77 10.09
CA GLU A 44 7.75 10.22 10.04
C GLU A 44 7.27 10.66 8.65
N ASP A 45 7.65 9.91 7.62
CA ASP A 45 7.32 10.18 6.22
C ASP A 45 6.00 9.51 5.78
N ALA A 46 5.27 8.88 6.71
CA ALA A 46 4.02 8.19 6.41
C ALA A 46 2.99 9.05 5.64
N PRO A 47 2.82 10.35 5.92
CA PRO A 47 1.90 11.19 5.14
C PRO A 47 2.19 11.21 3.64
N VAL A 48 3.47 11.22 3.24
CA VAL A 48 3.88 11.25 1.82
C VAL A 48 3.48 9.95 1.13
N LEU A 49 3.67 8.81 1.79
CA LEU A 49 3.26 7.51 1.26
C LEU A 49 1.72 7.37 1.21
N ILE A 50 1.00 7.94 2.17
CA ILE A 50 -0.47 7.95 2.17
C ILE A 50 -1.00 8.70 0.94
N GLU A 51 -0.48 9.89 0.66
CA GLU A 51 -0.91 10.65 -0.52
C GLU A 51 -0.59 9.91 -1.83
N ALA A 52 0.58 9.28 -1.93
CA ALA A 52 0.90 8.47 -3.10
C ALA A 52 -0.04 7.26 -3.25
N LEU A 53 -0.42 6.61 -2.15
CA LEU A 53 -1.40 5.51 -2.16
C LEU A 53 -2.79 5.98 -2.57
N ARG A 54 -3.24 7.18 -2.15
CA ARG A 54 -4.52 7.75 -2.58
C ARG A 54 -4.53 7.98 -4.09
N VAL A 55 -3.48 8.62 -4.61
CA VAL A 55 -3.35 8.86 -6.05
C VAL A 55 -3.34 7.53 -6.80
N ALA A 56 -2.55 6.55 -6.34
CA ALA A 56 -2.49 5.23 -6.98
C ALA A 56 -3.85 4.50 -6.97
N ALA A 57 -4.58 4.55 -5.85
CA ALA A 57 -5.92 3.96 -5.76
C ALA A 57 -6.91 4.55 -6.77
N ALA A 58 -6.83 5.87 -7.01
CA ALA A 58 -7.68 6.59 -7.94
C ALA A 58 -7.29 6.38 -9.41
N SER A 59 -5.99 6.38 -9.72
CA SER A 59 -5.52 6.55 -11.11
C SER A 59 -4.82 5.34 -11.71
N GLU A 60 -4.23 4.45 -10.92
CA GLU A 60 -3.41 3.35 -11.43
C GLU A 60 -4.27 2.14 -11.82
N ASP A 61 -3.65 1.21 -12.54
CA ASP A 61 -4.29 -0.05 -12.85
C ASP A 61 -4.23 -1.02 -11.66
N ALA A 62 -5.41 -1.51 -11.29
CA ALA A 62 -5.63 -2.56 -10.33
C ALA A 62 -5.79 -3.92 -11.02
N PHE A 63 -5.19 -4.93 -10.40
CA PHE A 63 -5.23 -6.32 -10.81
C PHE A 63 -5.98 -7.13 -9.74
N PRO A 64 -7.08 -7.82 -10.08
CA PRO A 64 -7.72 -8.72 -9.14
C PRO A 64 -6.76 -9.85 -8.74
N ALA A 65 -6.76 -10.19 -7.46
CA ALA A 65 -5.89 -11.23 -6.90
C ALA A 65 -6.70 -12.44 -6.46
N ASP A 66 -7.60 -12.27 -5.49
CA ASP A 66 -8.44 -13.33 -4.92
C ASP A 66 -9.85 -12.82 -4.67
N VAL A 67 -10.82 -13.74 -4.60
CA VAL A 67 -12.19 -13.48 -4.15
C VAL A 67 -12.49 -14.42 -3.00
N ASP A 68 -12.94 -13.88 -1.88
CA ASP A 68 -13.36 -14.64 -0.71
C ASP A 68 -14.68 -14.10 -0.14
N ALA A 69 -15.16 -14.69 0.96
CA ALA A 69 -16.41 -14.28 1.61
C ALA A 69 -16.40 -12.82 2.12
N TRP A 70 -15.23 -12.20 2.26
CA TRP A 70 -15.08 -10.82 2.71
C TRP A 70 -15.09 -9.81 1.57
N GLY A 71 -14.92 -10.26 0.32
CA GLY A 71 -14.93 -9.41 -0.87
C GLY A 71 -13.87 -9.78 -1.90
N VAL A 72 -13.58 -8.83 -2.78
CA VAL A 72 -12.60 -9.00 -3.86
C VAL A 72 -11.31 -8.28 -3.49
N ARG A 73 -10.17 -8.99 -3.58
CA ARG A 73 -8.85 -8.43 -3.35
C ARG A 73 -8.26 -7.92 -4.65
N TYR A 74 -7.63 -6.76 -4.56
CA TYR A 74 -6.93 -6.12 -5.67
C TYR A 74 -5.50 -5.80 -5.28
N ARG A 75 -4.64 -5.74 -6.29
CA ARG A 75 -3.25 -5.32 -6.20
C ARG A 75 -3.01 -4.17 -7.17
N ILE A 76 -2.32 -3.14 -6.70
CA ILE A 76 -1.83 -2.03 -7.51
C ILE A 76 -0.32 -1.96 -7.32
N ASP A 77 0.41 -2.00 -8.43
CA ASP A 77 1.84 -1.71 -8.44
C ASP A 77 2.06 -0.33 -9.02
N PHE A 78 2.86 0.50 -8.35
CA PHE A 78 3.16 1.84 -8.83
C PHE A 78 4.59 2.25 -8.45
N LEU A 79 5.20 3.07 -9.32
CA LEU A 79 6.52 3.63 -9.04
C LEU A 79 6.38 4.77 -8.03
N PHE A 80 6.96 4.58 -6.84
CA PHE A 80 7.02 5.63 -5.83
C PHE A 80 8.39 6.29 -5.84
N ARG A 81 8.39 7.62 -5.79
CA ARG A 81 9.60 8.45 -5.73
C ARG A 81 9.62 9.19 -4.40
N PHE A 82 10.75 9.15 -3.73
CA PHE A 82 10.96 9.85 -2.46
C PHE A 82 12.40 10.34 -2.40
N SER A 83 12.57 11.67 -2.31
CA SER A 83 13.87 12.33 -2.50
C SER A 83 14.51 11.85 -3.83
N GLU A 84 15.80 11.53 -3.83
CA GLU A 84 16.55 11.06 -5.00
C GLU A 84 16.38 9.55 -5.28
N ARG A 85 15.46 8.88 -4.57
CA ARG A 85 15.27 7.43 -4.65
C ARG A 85 13.91 7.08 -5.22
N SER A 86 13.84 5.92 -5.86
CA SER A 86 12.57 5.37 -6.32
C SER A 86 12.53 3.86 -6.13
N ALA A 87 11.33 3.33 -5.94
CA ALA A 87 11.10 1.90 -5.86
C ALA A 87 9.68 1.57 -6.33
N MET A 88 9.51 0.38 -6.89
CA MET A 88 8.19 -0.16 -7.16
C MET A 88 7.52 -0.53 -5.83
N ILE A 89 6.33 -0.01 -5.58
CA ILE A 89 5.51 -0.36 -4.42
C ILE A 89 4.35 -1.22 -4.87
N THR A 90 4.07 -2.27 -4.11
CA THR A 90 2.83 -3.04 -4.22
C THR A 90 1.90 -2.67 -3.08
N SER A 91 0.70 -2.22 -3.42
CA SER A 91 -0.40 -2.01 -2.49
C SER A 91 -1.51 -3.04 -2.73
N GLY A 92 -2.01 -3.61 -1.64
CA GLY A 92 -3.11 -4.56 -1.64
C GLY A 92 -4.36 -3.89 -1.08
N TRP A 93 -5.49 -4.15 -1.71
CA TRP A 93 -6.79 -3.55 -1.41
C TRP A 93 -7.86 -4.63 -1.29
N ILE A 94 -8.92 -4.37 -0.54
CA ILE A 94 -10.13 -5.18 -0.54
C ILE A 94 -11.31 -4.29 -0.87
N VAL A 95 -12.13 -4.74 -1.83
CA VAL A 95 -13.47 -4.23 -2.10
C VAL A 95 -14.44 -5.14 -1.34
N PRO A 96 -14.99 -4.68 -0.19
CA PRO A 96 -15.78 -5.52 0.69
C PRO A 96 -17.10 -6.00 0.07
N ALA A 97 -17.52 -7.23 0.41
CA ALA A 97 -18.80 -7.80 -0.07
C ALA A 97 -20.04 -7.15 0.58
N ASP A 98 -19.87 -6.50 1.74
CA ASP A 98 -20.94 -5.84 2.49
C ASP A 98 -21.25 -4.42 1.98
N GLY A 99 -20.58 -3.96 0.92
CA GLY A 99 -20.75 -2.63 0.35
C GLY A 99 -20.06 -1.51 1.14
N SER A 100 -19.26 -1.85 2.15
CA SER A 100 -18.38 -0.88 2.81
C SER A 100 -17.26 -0.39 1.87
N ARG A 101 -16.57 0.68 2.27
CA ARG A 101 -15.55 1.34 1.44
C ARG A 101 -14.39 0.41 1.12
N THR A 102 -13.85 0.54 -0.08
CA THR A 102 -12.58 -0.08 -0.45
C THR A 102 -11.49 0.36 0.51
N ARG A 103 -10.67 -0.56 1.00
CA ARG A 103 -9.67 -0.25 2.03
C ARG A 103 -8.34 -0.92 1.82
N LEU A 104 -7.28 -0.24 2.24
CA LEU A 104 -5.92 -0.74 2.14
C LEU A 104 -5.73 -1.97 3.05
N THR A 105 -5.25 -3.08 2.51
CA THR A 105 -4.96 -4.32 3.25
C THR A 105 -3.48 -4.52 3.53
N SER A 106 -2.59 -4.11 2.60
CA SER A 106 -1.14 -4.24 2.74
C SER A 106 -0.44 -3.22 1.84
N VAL A 107 0.79 -2.85 2.19
CA VAL A 107 1.70 -2.08 1.32
C VAL A 107 3.13 -2.52 1.61
N PHE A 108 3.94 -2.67 0.58
CA PHE A 108 5.36 -3.03 0.70
C PHE A 108 6.14 -2.67 -0.56
N VAL A 109 7.45 -2.48 -0.40
CA VAL A 109 8.38 -2.35 -1.54
C VAL A 109 8.48 -3.69 -2.25
N MET A 110 8.22 -3.72 -3.55
CA MET A 110 8.40 -4.91 -4.37
C MET A 110 9.87 -5.33 -4.34
N ARG A 111 10.12 -6.62 -4.11
CA ARG A 111 11.46 -7.16 -4.25
C ARG A 111 11.71 -7.41 -5.72
N GLU A 112 12.81 -6.88 -6.24
CA GLU A 112 13.32 -7.28 -7.55
C GLU A 112 13.52 -8.80 -7.53
N ALA A 113 12.97 -9.49 -8.53
CA ALA A 113 13.36 -10.87 -8.79
C ALA A 113 14.87 -10.87 -9.07
N ARG A 114 15.62 -11.67 -8.30
CA ARG A 114 17.04 -11.89 -8.55
C ARG A 114 17.25 -12.76 -9.77
#